data_AF-A0A6B3HVY3-F1
#
_entry.id   AF-A0A6B3HVY3-F1
#
_cell.length_a   1.000
_cell.length_b   1.000
_cell.length_c   1.000
_cell.angle_alpha   90.00
_cell.angle_beta   90.00
_cell.angle_gamma   90.00
#
_symmetry.space_group_name_H-M   'P 1'
#
loop_
_entity.id
_entity.type
_entity.pdbx_description
1 polymer ?
#
loop_
_entity_poly.entity_id
_entity_poly.type
_entity_poly.pdbx_seq_one_letter_code
_entity_poly.pdbx_strand_id
1 'polypeptide(L)'
;EFGRPSSLKLRSRWTMLQAARKGLFAQMVVVPLLQKHRILTQVSGDHLEVIKLIPPLIIGEAEVERFVSAFTEVMDDAHSGGGLMWDFGR
;
A
#
# COMPACT_ATOMS: atom_id res chain seq x y z
N GLU A 1 13.20 4.04 22.94
CA GLU A 1 13.01 5.17 22.02
C GLU A 1 14.28 5.39 21.21
N PHE A 2 14.22 5.37 19.88
CA PHE A 2 15.39 5.65 19.04
C PHE A 2 15.42 7.14 18.66
N GLY A 3 16.39 7.86 19.22
CA GLY A 3 16.59 9.30 18.99
C GLY A 3 17.14 9.63 17.59
N ARG A 4 16.89 10.87 17.13
CA ARG A 4 17.27 11.37 15.79
C ARG A 4 18.80 11.27 15.54
N PRO A 5 19.26 10.77 14.38
CA PRO A 5 20.68 10.70 14.05
C PRO A 5 21.29 12.09 13.85
N SER A 6 22.54 12.25 14.26
CA SER A 6 23.27 13.53 14.32
C SER A 6 23.88 14.02 12.98
N SER A 7 23.91 13.20 11.92
CA SER A 7 24.52 13.59 10.64
C SER A 7 23.48 14.00 9.58
N LEU A 8 23.78 15.06 8.81
CA LEU A 8 22.92 15.61 7.75
C LEU A 8 22.49 14.56 6.71
N LYS A 9 23.40 13.67 6.30
CA LYS A 9 23.17 12.59 5.33
C LYS A 9 22.32 11.45 5.91
N LEU A 10 22.42 11.18 7.21
CA LEU A 10 21.55 10.22 7.89
C LEU A 10 20.16 10.81 8.17
N ARG A 11 20.05 12.12 8.40
CA ARG A 11 18.75 12.80 8.53
C ARG A 11 17.96 12.78 7.21
N SER A 12 18.59 12.99 6.06
CA SER A 12 17.88 12.93 4.77
C SER A 12 17.40 11.52 4.43
N ARG A 13 18.22 10.49 4.67
CA ARG A 13 17.79 9.07 4.55
C ARG A 13 16.71 8.70 5.56
N TRP A 14 16.80 9.18 6.80
CA TRP A 14 15.77 8.95 7.82
C TRP A 14 14.45 9.64 7.47
N THR A 15 14.48 10.89 7.03
CA THR A 15 13.30 11.63 6.57
C THR A 15 12.71 10.99 5.32
N MET A 16 13.54 10.52 4.38
CA MET A 16 13.09 9.76 3.21
C MET A 16 12.45 8.43 3.60
N LEU A 17 13.02 7.70 4.56
CA LEU A 17 12.41 6.48 5.11
C LEU A 17 11.11 6.75 5.88
N GLN A 18 11.01 7.87 6.60
CA GLN A 18 9.80 8.29 7.31
C GLN A 18 8.73 8.82 6.35
N ALA A 19 9.12 9.50 5.28
CA ALA A 19 8.23 9.94 4.19
C ALA A 19 7.75 8.75 3.36
N ALA A 20 8.62 7.78 3.08
CA ALA A 20 8.26 6.51 2.46
C ALA A 20 7.28 5.75 3.36
N ARG A 21 7.58 5.59 4.66
CA ARG A 21 6.69 4.94 5.65
C ARG A 21 5.26 5.51 5.62
N LYS A 22 5.10 6.83 5.48
CA LYS A 22 3.79 7.49 5.38
C LYS A 22 3.20 7.32 3.98
N GLY A 23 2.39 6.28 3.80
CA GLY A 23 1.76 5.94 2.52
C GLY A 23 2.28 4.65 1.91
N LEU A 24 3.39 4.09 2.43
CA LEU A 24 3.88 2.77 2.01
C LEU A 24 2.81 1.70 2.19
N PHE A 25 2.06 1.73 3.29
CA PHE A 25 0.97 0.78 3.53
C PHE A 25 -0.09 0.84 2.45
N ALA A 26 -0.61 2.04 2.16
CA ALA A 26 -1.62 2.21 1.12
C ALA A 26 -1.09 1.74 -0.26
N GLN A 27 0.18 2.03 -0.56
CA GLN A 27 0.79 1.59 -1.82
C GLN A 27 1.07 0.07 -1.87
N MET A 28 1.44 -0.56 -0.76
CA MET A 28 1.59 -2.02 -0.65
C MET A 28 0.28 -2.77 -0.93
N VAL A 29 -0.86 -2.09 -0.84
CA VAL A 29 -2.16 -2.68 -1.19
C VAL A 29 -2.61 -2.28 -2.60
N VAL A 30 -2.51 -1.00 -2.96
CA VAL A 30 -2.99 -0.48 -4.26
C VAL A 30 -2.19 -1.07 -5.43
N VAL A 31 -0.86 -1.21 -5.30
CA VAL A 31 -0.01 -1.70 -6.40
C VAL A 31 -0.31 -3.18 -6.74
N PRO A 32 -0.36 -4.13 -5.78
CA PRO A 32 -0.73 -5.51 -6.08
C PRO A 32 -2.15 -5.67 -6.62
N LEU A 33 -3.12 -4.92 -6.08
CA LEU A 33 -4.49 -4.92 -6.62
C LEU A 33 -4.49 -4.59 -8.11
N LEU A 34 -3.70 -3.60 -8.55
CA LEU A 34 -3.60 -3.24 -9.96
C LEU A 34 -2.79 -4.26 -10.78
N GLN A 35 -1.60 -4.65 -10.33
CA GLN A 35 -0.66 -5.44 -11.13
C GLN A 35 -1.04 -6.92 -11.17
N LYS A 36 -1.40 -7.51 -10.03
CA LYS A 36 -1.72 -8.94 -9.88
C LYS A 36 -3.20 -9.21 -10.16
N HIS A 37 -4.10 -8.37 -9.61
CA HIS A 37 -5.54 -8.62 -9.69
C HIS A 37 -6.28 -7.80 -10.76
N ARG A 38 -5.59 -6.84 -11.39
CA ARG A 38 -6.14 -5.95 -12.43
C ARG A 38 -7.33 -5.12 -11.93
N ILE A 39 -7.27 -4.69 -10.67
CA ILE A 39 -8.27 -3.87 -9.99
C ILE A 39 -7.67 -2.48 -9.73
N LEU A 40 -8.35 -1.44 -10.21
CA LEU A 40 -7.94 -0.06 -9.96
C LEU A 40 -8.57 0.45 -8.65
N THR A 41 -7.73 0.89 -7.73
CA THR A 41 -8.13 1.54 -6.48
C THR A 41 -7.39 2.88 -6.31
N GLN A 42 -7.90 3.75 -5.45
CA GLN A 42 -7.30 5.05 -5.18
C GLN A 42 -6.96 5.21 -3.70
N VAL A 43 -5.96 6.03 -3.40
CA VAL A 43 -5.69 6.49 -2.02
C VAL A 43 -6.50 7.76 -1.76
N SER A 44 -7.05 7.91 -0.55
CA SER A 44 -7.95 9.03 -0.22
C SER A 44 -7.25 10.39 -0.05
N GLY A 45 -5.92 10.43 -0.02
CA GLY A 45 -5.14 11.67 0.07
C GLY A 45 -3.70 11.42 0.53
N ASP A 46 -2.88 12.46 0.47
CA ASP A 46 -1.49 12.39 0.90
C ASP A 46 -1.40 12.04 2.40
N HIS A 47 -0.56 11.04 2.71
CA HIS A 47 -0.34 10.53 4.06
C HIS A 47 -1.56 9.90 4.76
N LEU A 48 -2.63 9.58 4.02
CA LEU A 48 -3.75 8.79 4.53
C LEU A 48 -3.58 7.31 4.17
N GLU A 49 -3.61 6.45 5.18
CA GLU A 49 -3.64 4.99 5.01
C GLU A 49 -5.07 4.49 4.77
N VAL A 50 -5.78 5.17 3.86
CA VAL A 50 -7.17 4.87 3.51
C VAL A 50 -7.25 4.60 2.02
N ILE A 51 -7.72 3.41 1.69
CA ILE A 51 -7.99 2.98 0.32
C ILE A 51 -9.45 3.29 0.02
N LYS A 52 -9.68 4.07 -1.02
CA LYS A 52 -11.00 4.49 -1.46
C LYS A 52 -11.55 3.49 -2.48
N LEU A 53 -12.75 3.00 -2.21
CA LEU A 53 -13.50 2.15 -3.13
C LEU A 53 -14.63 2.98 -3.73
N ILE A 54 -14.61 3.13 -5.06
CA ILE A 54 -15.63 3.85 -5.82
C ILE A 54 -15.99 3.01 -7.06
N PRO A 55 -16.62 1.84 -6.88
CA PRO A 55 -17.04 1.06 -8.02
C PRO A 55 -18.14 1.82 -8.80
N PRO A 56 -18.33 1.50 -10.09
CA PRO A 56 -19.50 1.95 -10.83
C PRO A 56 -20.79 1.53 -10.12
N LEU A 57 -21.86 2.32 -10.25
CA LEU A 57 -23.16 2.03 -9.63
C LEU A 57 -23.85 0.75 -10.15
N ILE A 58 -23.31 0.18 -11.24
CA ILE A 58 -23.77 -1.05 -11.85
C ILE A 58 -23.03 -2.30 -11.35
N ILE A 59 -22.19 -2.17 -10.31
CA ILE A 59 -21.43 -3.29 -9.75
C ILE A 59 -22.37 -4.41 -9.28
N GLY A 60 -22.04 -5.66 -9.63
CA GLY A 60 -22.76 -6.85 -9.21
C GLY A 60 -22.02 -7.65 -8.14
N GLU A 61 -22.67 -8.71 -7.67
CA GLU A 61 -22.14 -9.59 -6.62
C GLU A 61 -20.83 -10.28 -7.03
N ALA A 62 -20.72 -10.69 -8.30
CA ALA A 62 -19.51 -11.32 -8.83
C ALA A 62 -18.28 -10.39 -8.80
N GLU A 63 -18.45 -9.10 -9.13
CA GLU A 63 -17.36 -8.14 -9.02
C GLU A 63 -16.99 -7.84 -7.56
N VAL A 64 -17.97 -7.80 -6.66
CA VAL A 64 -17.74 -7.63 -5.22
C VAL A 64 -16.96 -8.81 -4.67
N GLU A 65 -17.35 -10.04 -4.98
CA GLU A 65 -16.64 -11.24 -4.52
C GLU A 65 -15.22 -11.32 -5.08
N ARG A 66 -15.04 -10.98 -6.36
CA ARG A 66 -13.71 -10.85 -6.97
C ARG A 66 -12.85 -9.84 -6.22
N PHE A 67 -13.41 -8.68 -5.87
CA PHE A 67 -12.68 -7.65 -5.13
C PHE A 67 -12.31 -8.13 -3.73
N VAL A 68 -13.25 -8.68 -2.97
CA VAL A 68 -13.02 -9.13 -1.59
C VAL A 68 -11.96 -10.23 -1.56
N SER A 69 -12.04 -11.20 -2.47
CA SER A 69 -11.05 -12.29 -2.55
C SER A 69 -9.64 -11.78 -2.86
N ALA A 70 -9.51 -10.90 -3.87
CA ALA A 70 -8.24 -10.28 -4.23
C ALA A 70 -7.67 -9.42 -3.09
N PHE A 71 -8.53 -8.66 -2.41
CA PHE A 71 -8.12 -7.83 -1.28
C PHE A 71 -7.60 -8.67 -0.12
N THR A 72 -8.29 -9.76 0.23
CA THR A 72 -7.83 -10.69 1.27
C THR A 72 -6.45 -11.26 0.94
N GLU A 73 -6.23 -11.72 -0.29
CA GLU A 73 -4.94 -12.26 -0.72
C GLU A 73 -3.82 -11.22 -0.60
N VAL A 74 -4.06 -9.98 -1.00
CA VAL A 74 -3.09 -8.88 -0.85
C VAL A 74 -2.81 -8.57 0.63
N MET A 75 -3.81 -8.63 1.50
CA MET A 75 -3.64 -8.42 2.93
C MET A 75 -2.84 -9.57 3.58
N ASP A 76 -3.07 -10.82 3.18
CA ASP A 76 -2.32 -11.98 3.66
C ASP A 76 -0.85 -11.91 3.23
N ASP A 77 -0.58 -11.52 1.98
CA ASP A 77 0.77 -11.26 1.46
C ASP A 77 1.46 -10.13 2.24
N ALA A 78 0.72 -9.06 2.60
CA ALA A 78 1.25 -7.94 3.38
C ALA A 78 1.59 -8.33 4.82
N HIS A 79 0.80 -9.21 5.45
CA HIS A 79 1.03 -9.68 6.83
C HIS A 79 2.17 -10.70 6.93
N SER A 80 2.43 -11.48 5.88
CA SER A 80 3.48 -12.51 5.88
C SER A 80 4.91 -11.96 5.70
N GLY A 81 5.06 -10.65 5.47
CA GLY A 81 6.32 -9.91 5.65
C GLY A 81 7.47 -10.21 4.68
N GLY A 82 7.29 -11.11 3.71
CA GLY A 82 8.40 -11.68 2.92
C GLY A 82 8.68 -11.06 1.55
N GLY A 83 7.66 -10.58 0.82
CA GLY A 83 7.82 -10.17 -0.59
C GLY A 83 7.64 -8.68 -0.86
N LEU A 84 6.65 -8.04 -0.24
CA LEU A 84 6.18 -6.70 -0.61
C LEU A 84 7.16 -5.56 -0.30
N MET A 85 8.03 -5.72 0.71
CA MET A 85 9.11 -4.74 0.97
C MET A 85 10.28 -4.85 -0.02
N TRP A 86 10.47 -5.99 -0.68
CA TRP A 86 11.59 -6.22 -1.60
C TRP A 86 11.30 -5.70 -3.01
N ASP A 87 10.06 -5.83 -3.48
CA ASP A 87 9.64 -5.35 -4.81
C ASP A 87 9.46 -3.82 -4.88
N PHE A 88 9.29 -3.15 -3.75
CA PHE A 88 9.15 -1.70 -3.68
C PHE A 88 10.48 -0.93 -3.87
N GLY A 89 11.61 -1.64 -3.78
CA GLY A 89 12.96 -1.08 -3.84
C GLY A 89 13.63 -1.18 -5.22
N ARG A 90 12.94 -1.68 -6.24
CA ARG A 90 13.49 -1.91 -7.59
C ARG A 90 12.92 -0.97 -8.63
#